data_AF-A0A0R1TI66-F1
#
_entry.id   AF-A0A0R1TI66-F1
#
_cell.length_a   1.000
_cell.length_b   1.000
_cell.length_c   1.000
_cell.angle_alpha   90.00
_cell.angle_beta   90.00
_cell.angle_gamma   90.00
#
_symmetry.space_group_name_H-M   'P 1'
#
loop_
_entity.id
_entity.type
_entity.pdbx_description
1 polymer ?
#
loop_
_entity_poly.entity_id
_entity_poly.type
_entity_poly.pdbx_seq_one_letter_code
_entity_poly.pdbx_strand_id
1 'polypeptide(L)'
;MKMTLEQEVQINMQAIQDKLVLFYFDLSHLINSKTQKLTVTNCFVKEENSEIPGEYVGDMKDNGTFVIARKNIVGLTKPTMAKVKIDVEIEEL
;
A
#
# COMPACT_ATOMS: atom_id res chain seq x y z
N MET A 1 11.05 -16.01 6.04
CA MET A 1 10.11 -15.61 7.13
C MET A 1 8.88 -14.98 6.51
N LYS A 2 7.67 -15.24 7.02
CA LYS A 2 6.43 -14.57 6.58
C LYS A 2 5.88 -13.69 7.69
N MET A 3 5.38 -12.51 7.34
CA MET A 3 4.73 -11.61 8.30
C MET A 3 3.66 -10.75 7.62
N THR A 4 2.78 -10.18 8.43
CA THR A 4 1.69 -9.33 7.96
C THR A 4 1.75 -7.99 8.68
N LEU A 5 1.64 -6.91 7.92
CA LEU A 5 1.62 -5.53 8.40
C LEU A 5 0.23 -4.96 8.18
N GLU A 6 -0.31 -4.28 9.19
CA GLU A 6 -1.58 -3.55 9.09
C GLU A 6 -1.35 -2.09 9.47
N GLN A 7 -1.80 -1.18 8.61
CA GLN A 7 -1.69 0.25 8.84
C GLN A 7 -2.93 0.98 8.34
N GLU A 8 -3.34 2.00 9.08
CA GLU A 8 -4.38 2.93 8.65
C GLU A 8 -3.75 4.15 8.01
N VAL A 9 -4.26 4.52 6.83
CA VAL A 9 -3.76 5.65 6.05
C VAL A 9 -4.92 6.58 5.72
N GLN A 10 -4.69 7.88 5.90
CA GLN A 10 -5.66 8.89 5.53
C GLN A 10 -5.57 9.21 4.04
N ILE A 11 -6.69 9.14 3.33
CA ILE A 11 -6.81 9.55 1.93
C ILE A 11 -7.08 11.06 1.89
N ASN A 12 -6.12 11.81 1.35
CA ASN A 12 -6.23 13.25 1.16
C ASN A 12 -7.07 13.58 -0.09
N MET A 13 -8.00 14.52 0.05
CA MET A 13 -8.86 15.01 -1.04
C MET A 13 -8.11 15.60 -2.23
N GLN A 14 -6.94 16.18 -2.04
CA GLN A 14 -6.17 16.78 -3.15
C GLN A 14 -5.61 15.71 -4.10
N ALA A 15 -5.21 14.56 -3.56
CA ALA A 15 -4.81 13.37 -4.34
C ALA A 15 -5.98 12.79 -5.17
N ILE A 16 -7.24 13.01 -4.74
CA ILE A 16 -8.44 12.61 -5.49
C ILE A 16 -8.58 13.47 -6.75
N GLN A 17 -8.40 14.79 -6.65
CA GLN A 17 -8.53 15.69 -7.81
C GLN A 17 -7.48 15.40 -8.89
N ASP A 18 -6.26 15.05 -8.47
CA ASP A 18 -5.14 14.72 -9.35
C ASP A 18 -5.16 13.25 -9.84
N LYS A 19 -6.22 12.49 -9.52
CA LYS A 19 -6.43 11.08 -9.93
C LYS A 19 -5.31 10.12 -9.50
N LEU A 20 -4.55 10.48 -8.46
CA LEU A 20 -3.36 9.74 -8.04
C LEU A 20 -3.38 9.62 -6.52
N VAL A 21 -4.10 8.62 -6.00
CA VAL A 21 -3.96 8.24 -4.59
C VAL A 21 -2.81 7.25 -4.49
N LEU A 22 -1.69 7.70 -3.91
CA LEU A 22 -0.50 6.89 -3.67
C LEU A 22 -0.27 6.75 -2.16
N PHE A 23 0.00 5.53 -1.72
CA PHE A 23 0.45 5.21 -0.37
C PHE A 23 1.86 4.67 -0.43
N TYR A 24 2.74 5.17 0.43
CA TYR A 24 4.14 4.75 0.49
C TYR A 24 4.39 4.06 1.83
N PHE A 25 4.90 2.84 1.77
CA PHE A 25 5.28 2.05 2.94
C PHE A 25 6.77 1.78 2.86
N ASP A 26 7.54 2.40 3.76
CA ASP A 26 8.96 2.10 3.88
C ASP A 26 9.15 0.76 4.61
N LEU A 27 9.46 -0.28 3.85
CA LEU A 27 9.71 -1.63 4.35
C LEU A 27 11.21 -1.93 4.42
N SER A 28 12.07 -0.96 4.11
CA SER A 28 13.53 -1.16 4.06
C SER A 28 14.10 -1.59 5.41
N HIS A 29 13.49 -1.15 6.51
CA HIS A 29 13.87 -1.51 7.87
C HIS A 29 13.61 -2.98 8.23
N LEU A 30 12.82 -3.71 7.43
CA LEU A 30 12.49 -5.11 7.69
C LEU A 30 13.56 -6.09 7.19
N ILE A 31 14.46 -5.63 6.32
CA ILE A 31 15.50 -6.48 5.72
C ILE A 31 16.88 -5.86 5.84
N ASN A 32 17.89 -6.73 5.98
CA ASN A 32 19.26 -6.35 5.68
C ASN A 32 19.49 -6.48 4.16
N SER A 33 19.48 -5.34 3.47
CA SER A 33 19.48 -5.24 2.00
C SER A 33 20.61 -5.97 1.26
N LYS A 34 21.62 -6.48 1.97
CA LYS A 34 22.75 -7.21 1.38
C LYS A 34 22.59 -8.73 1.34
N THR A 35 21.71 -9.32 2.15
CA THR A 35 21.56 -10.79 2.25
C THR A 35 20.12 -11.26 2.12
N GLN A 36 19.17 -10.34 2.17
CA GLN A 36 17.75 -10.66 2.23
C GLN A 36 16.98 -10.01 1.09
N LYS A 37 16.04 -10.77 0.52
CA LYS A 37 15.06 -10.31 -0.47
C LYS A 37 13.70 -10.18 0.20
N LEU A 38 13.10 -8.99 0.12
CA LEU A 38 11.72 -8.73 0.54
C LEU A 38 10.79 -8.81 -0.66
N THR A 39 9.74 -9.63 -0.55
CA THR A 39 8.69 -9.76 -1.55
C THR A 39 7.34 -9.50 -0.90
N VAL A 40 6.55 -8.58 -1.47
CA VAL A 40 5.14 -8.44 -1.11
C VAL A 40 4.34 -9.49 -1.85
N THR A 41 3.67 -10.38 -1.12
CA THR A 41 2.89 -11.48 -1.72
C THR A 41 1.41 -11.18 -1.79
N ASN A 42 0.91 -10.32 -0.91
CA ASN A 42 -0.47 -9.88 -0.93
C ASN A 42 -0.61 -8.45 -0.41
N CYS A 43 -1.62 -7.75 -0.92
CA CYS A 43 -1.96 -6.41 -0.50
C CYS A 43 -3.48 -6.23 -0.56
N PHE A 44 -4.07 -5.93 0.59
CA PHE A 44 -5.51 -5.68 0.73
C PHE A 44 -5.75 -4.26 1.23
N VAL A 45 -6.64 -3.53 0.56
CA VAL A 45 -7.02 -2.16 0.94
C VAL A 45 -8.52 -2.12 1.15
N LYS A 46 -8.95 -1.63 2.30
CA LYS A 46 -10.36 -1.41 2.64
C LYS A 46 -10.59 0.05 2.98
N GLU A 47 -11.39 0.71 2.16
CA GLU A 47 -11.88 2.07 2.41
C GLU A 47 -13.08 2.01 3.37
N GLU A 48 -13.11 2.87 4.39
CA GLU A 48 -14.20 2.84 5.38
C GLU A 48 -15.51 3.44 4.87
N ASN A 49 -15.45 4.52 4.08
CA ASN A 49 -16.60 5.31 3.69
C ASN A 49 -16.76 5.47 2.17
N SER A 50 -16.25 4.51 1.40
CA SER A 50 -16.42 4.55 -0.05
C SER A 50 -17.65 3.74 -0.47
N GLU A 51 -18.51 4.38 -1.26
CA GLU A 51 -19.70 3.75 -1.83
C GLU A 51 -19.33 2.71 -2.89
N ILE A 52 -18.13 2.81 -3.48
CA ILE A 52 -17.63 1.93 -4.53
C ILE A 52 -16.25 1.42 -4.12
N PRO A 53 -16.04 0.10 -4.02
CA PRO A 53 -14.72 -0.45 -3.74
C PRO A 53 -13.67 0.08 -4.72
N GLY A 54 -12.59 0.66 -4.20
CA GLY A 54 -11.45 1.05 -5.02
C GLY A 54 -10.70 -0.16 -5.56
N GLU A 55 -10.19 -0.03 -6.78
CA GLU A 55 -9.20 -0.97 -7.30
C GLU A 55 -7.80 -0.45 -7.01
N TYR A 56 -6.91 -1.33 -6.55
CA TYR A 56 -5.56 -0.97 -6.15
C TYR A 56 -4.50 -1.79 -6.89
N VAL A 57 -3.35 -1.15 -7.15
CA VAL A 57 -2.13 -1.81 -7.63
C VAL A 57 -0.98 -1.47 -6.69
N GLY A 58 -0.12 -2.44 -6.44
CA GLY A 58 1.08 -2.26 -5.62
C GLY A 58 2.33 -2.56 -6.42
N ASP A 59 3.42 -1.84 -6.15
CA ASP A 59 4.72 -2.05 -6.76
C ASP A 59 5.85 -1.82 -5.73
N MET A 60 6.88 -2.67 -5.79
CA MET A 60 8.07 -2.56 -4.93
C MET A 60 9.14 -1.72 -5.62
N LYS A 61 9.70 -0.74 -4.91
CA LYS A 61 10.82 0.08 -5.38
C LYS A 61 12.15 -0.48 -4.89
N ASP A 62 13.21 -0.20 -5.63
CA ASP A 62 14.58 -0.68 -5.36
C ASP A 62 15.13 -0.26 -3.98
N ASN A 63 14.58 0.80 -3.39
CA ASN A 63 14.94 1.29 -2.06
C ASN A 63 14.19 0.58 -0.91
N GLY A 64 13.42 -0.48 -1.18
CA GLY A 64 12.62 -1.18 -0.17
C GLY A 64 11.31 -0.48 0.19
N THR A 65 10.89 0.53 -0.57
CA THR A 65 9.56 1.16 -0.42
C THR A 65 8.52 0.42 -1.24
N PHE A 66 7.41 0.03 -0.63
CA PHE A 66 6.22 -0.45 -1.33
C PHE A 66 5.28 0.71 -1.62
N VAL A 67 4.87 0.85 -2.88
CA VAL A 67 3.97 1.93 -3.32
C VAL A 67 2.66 1.31 -3.77
N ILE A 68 1.54 1.79 -3.23
CA ILE A 68 0.20 1.36 -3.61
C ILE A 68 -0.50 2.53 -4.29
N ALA A 69 -1.10 2.30 -5.46
CA ALA A 69 -1.89 3.27 -6.20
C ALA A 69 -3.35 2.81 -6.36
N ARG A 70 -4.31 3.71 -6.15
CA ARG A 70 -5.72 3.46 -6.53
C ARG A 70 -5.89 3.69 -8.03
N LYS A 71 -6.36 2.69 -8.79
CA LYS A 71 -6.54 2.77 -10.25
C LYS A 71 -7.63 3.75 -10.69
N ASN A 72 -8.66 3.93 -9.87
CA ASN A 72 -9.79 4.80 -10.16
C ASN A 72 -10.12 5.67 -8.94
N ILE A 73 -10.72 6.84 -9.16
CA ILE A 73 -11.14 7.74 -8.06
C ILE A 73 -12.67 7.73 -7.83
N VAL A 74 -13.39 6.90 -8.58
CA VAL A 74 -14.86 6.82 -8.49
C VAL A 74 -15.25 6.34 -7.08
N GLY A 75 -16.32 6.91 -6.52
CA GLY A 75 -16.85 6.56 -5.20
C GLY A 75 -16.23 7.29 -3.99
N LEU A 76 -15.10 7.98 -4.17
CA LEU A 76 -14.50 8.80 -3.11
C LEU A 76 -14.95 10.26 -3.23
N THR A 77 -15.97 10.65 -2.47
CA THR A 77 -16.55 12.02 -2.49
C THR A 77 -16.10 12.89 -1.31
N LYS A 78 -15.42 12.31 -0.33
CA LYS A 78 -14.91 12.96 0.89
C LYS A 78 -13.56 12.36 1.28
N PRO A 79 -12.72 13.06 2.08
CA PRO A 79 -11.57 12.43 2.71
C PRO A 79 -12.03 11.22 3.53
N THR A 80 -11.30 10.12 3.47
CA THR A 80 -11.63 8.89 4.19
C THR A 80 -10.36 8.24 4.73
N MET A 81 -10.55 7.32 5.67
CA MET A 81 -9.51 6.38 6.06
C MET A 81 -9.54 5.14 5.15
N ALA A 82 -8.37 4.58 4.90
CA ALA A 82 -8.20 3.27 4.33
C ALA A 82 -7.35 2.41 5.26
N LYS A 83 -7.81 1.19 5.52
CA LYS A 83 -7.02 0.16 6.20
C LYS A 83 -6.28 -0.65 5.16
N VAL A 84 -4.95 -0.63 5.23
CA VAL A 84 -4.05 -1.35 4.33
C VAL A 84 -3.42 -2.51 5.08
N LYS A 85 -3.49 -3.70 4.49
CA LYS A 85 -2.90 -4.93 5.00
C LYS A 85 -1.95 -5.50 3.95
N ILE A 86 -0.69 -5.71 4.33
CA ILE A 86 0.37 -6.15 3.43
C ILE A 86 0.98 -7.42 4.00
N ASP A 87 0.96 -8.50 3.22
CA ASP A 87 1.69 -9.73 3.54
C ASP A 87 3.03 -9.70 2.83
N VAL A 88 4.10 -9.91 3.59
CA VAL A 88 5.47 -9.91 3.08
C VAL A 88 6.19 -11.20 3.42
N GLU A 89 7.04 -11.62 2.48
CA GLU A 89 7.92 -12.77 2.60
C GLU A 89 9.36 -12.30 2.44
N ILE A 90 10.20 -12.71 3.39
CA ILE A 90 11.62 -12.38 3.44
C ILE A 90 12.41 -13.68 3.28
N GLU A 91 13.29 -13.72 2.29
CA GLU A 91 14.14 -14.87 1.93
C GLU A 91 15.62 -14.47 2.02
N GLU A 92 16.48 -15.37 2.50
CA GLU A 92 17.94 -15.22 2.39
C GLU A 92 18.37 -15.57 0.96
N LEU A 93 19.38 -14.88 0.45
CA LEU A 93 20.00 -15.12 -0.86
C LEU A 93 21.02 -16.25 -0.87
#